data_AF-A0A0A1TZM6-F1
#
_entry.id   AF-A0A0A1TZM6-F1
#
_cell.length_a   1.000
_cell.length_b   1.000
_cell.length_c   1.000
_cell.angle_alpha   90.00
_cell.angle_beta   90.00
_cell.angle_gamma   90.00
#
_symmetry.space_group_name_H-M   'P 1'
#
loop_
_entity.id
_entity.type
_entity.pdbx_description
1 polymer ?
#
loop_
_entity_poly.entity_id
_entity_poly.type
_entity_poly.pdbx_seq_one_letter_code
_entity_poly.pdbx_strand_id
1 'polypeptide(L)'
;MNIYMFPHVLSVWSPTEYTTWDCWESMLSAVKIYLTNDQLEFVVPFYYLDMNVSENQTFIEKMNDYKLVLIPPTNDVTDIEKMMEERLTTLQQPLSLGIQFHQYTNFGFGSSTQDDITHLMELDNRLHHYSNYYGMTLLDLNAFQTFVDTNPTITSYPLFHSMYYNYFNGFDKPLFDKTILFAKTYTSILSLDISDIDTSFFTECDMFLTLLEQVQRNGMNYTLLLNRSVWLNQWLVFPRFFIRSCLSRIP
;
A
#
# COMPACT_ATOMS: atom_id res chain seq x y z
N MET A 1 1.11 13.47 -7.79
CA MET A 1 1.79 12.33 -7.17
C MET A 1 0.73 11.47 -6.48
N ASN A 2 0.90 10.14 -6.35
CA ASN A 2 -0.06 9.31 -5.61
C ASN A 2 0.48 9.04 -4.21
N ILE A 3 -0.39 9.06 -3.20
CA ILE A 3 -0.04 8.82 -1.80
C ILE A 3 -0.89 7.69 -1.24
N TYR A 4 -0.24 6.62 -0.79
CA TYR A 4 -0.84 5.46 -0.18
C TYR A 4 -0.94 5.65 1.34
N MET A 5 -2.01 5.20 1.98
CA MET A 5 -2.17 5.32 3.43
C MET A 5 -2.51 3.97 4.07
N PHE A 6 -1.67 3.45 4.97
CA PHE A 6 -1.92 2.19 5.67
C PHE A 6 -2.50 2.38 7.07
N PRO A 7 -3.64 1.78 7.41
CA PRO A 7 -4.11 1.66 8.77
C PRO A 7 -3.15 0.69 9.45
N HIS A 8 -2.44 1.17 10.47
CA HIS A 8 -1.55 0.32 11.21
C HIS A 8 -2.34 -0.54 12.18
N VAL A 9 -2.87 -1.66 11.70
CA VAL A 9 -3.32 -2.75 12.55
C VAL A 9 -3.37 -4.06 11.76
N LEU A 10 -2.51 -5.00 12.12
CA LEU A 10 -2.78 -6.41 11.89
C LEU A 10 -2.67 -7.14 13.24
N SER A 11 -3.70 -7.93 13.52
CA SER A 11 -3.93 -8.89 14.62
C SER A 11 -4.54 -8.46 15.97
N VAL A 12 -4.70 -7.16 16.31
CA VAL A 12 -5.15 -6.80 17.68
C VAL A 12 -6.37 -5.87 17.80
N TRP A 13 -7.01 -5.48 16.70
CA TRP A 13 -8.28 -4.74 16.82
C TRP A 13 -9.40 -5.69 17.18
N SER A 14 -9.70 -5.74 18.48
CA SER A 14 -11.01 -6.16 18.95
C SER A 14 -12.07 -5.15 18.46
N PRO A 15 -13.30 -5.57 18.18
CA PRO A 15 -14.39 -4.73 17.67
C PRO A 15 -14.77 -3.49 18.50
N THR A 16 -14.11 -3.22 19.63
CA THR A 16 -14.58 -2.29 20.66
C THR A 16 -13.83 -0.95 20.80
N GLU A 17 -12.95 -0.55 19.89
CA GLU A 17 -12.20 0.72 20.06
C GLU A 17 -12.64 1.83 19.09
N TYR A 18 -13.67 2.59 19.49
CA TYR A 18 -14.15 3.84 18.87
C TYR A 18 -13.06 4.93 18.75
N THR A 19 -12.06 4.91 19.62
CA THR A 19 -11.01 5.94 19.76
C THR A 19 -10.14 6.11 18.51
N THR A 20 -10.16 5.15 17.58
CA THR A 20 -9.32 5.21 16.39
C THR A 20 -10.00 5.83 15.17
N TRP A 21 -11.33 5.96 15.19
CA TRP A 21 -12.08 6.57 14.07
C TRP A 21 -11.98 8.10 14.04
N ASP A 22 -12.04 8.76 15.21
CA ASP A 22 -11.90 10.23 15.31
C ASP A 22 -10.51 10.71 14.85
N CYS A 23 -9.47 9.93 15.16
CA CYS A 23 -8.10 10.16 14.67
C CYS A 23 -8.03 10.01 13.15
N TRP A 24 -8.82 9.10 12.58
CA TRP A 24 -8.90 8.87 11.15
C TRP A 24 -9.62 9.99 10.42
N GLU A 25 -10.71 10.53 10.98
CA GLU A 25 -11.40 11.72 10.47
C GLU A 25 -10.50 12.96 10.47
N SER A 26 -9.78 13.16 11.56
CA SER A 26 -8.83 14.27 11.70
C SER A 26 -7.72 14.17 10.65
N MET A 27 -7.25 12.95 10.39
CA MET A 27 -6.24 12.68 9.38
C MET A 27 -6.78 12.85 7.95
N LEU A 28 -7.98 12.34 7.63
CA LEU A 28 -8.63 12.58 6.34
C LEU A 28 -8.81 14.08 6.09
N SER A 29 -9.20 14.82 7.12
CA SER A 29 -9.35 16.28 7.06
C SER A 29 -8.02 16.99 6.82
N ALA A 30 -6.96 16.60 7.53
CA ALA A 30 -5.62 17.16 7.34
C ALA A 30 -5.08 16.85 5.94
N VAL A 31 -5.18 15.60 5.50
CA VAL A 31 -4.79 15.17 4.16
C VAL A 31 -5.55 15.97 3.11
N LYS A 32 -6.87 16.13 3.25
CA LYS A 32 -7.68 16.95 2.34
C LYS A 32 -7.23 18.42 2.30
N ILE A 33 -6.67 18.97 3.38
CA ILE A 33 -6.17 20.36 3.40
C ILE A 33 -4.78 20.47 2.73
N TYR A 34 -3.87 19.56 3.04
CA TYR A 34 -2.46 19.66 2.63
C TYR A 34 -2.14 18.98 1.29
N LEU A 35 -3.02 18.09 0.81
CA LEU A 35 -2.82 17.24 -0.36
C LEU A 35 -3.95 17.36 -1.39
N THR A 36 -4.61 18.53 -1.48
CA THR A 36 -5.79 18.77 -2.34
C THR A 36 -5.61 18.40 -3.82
N ASN A 37 -4.37 18.40 -4.31
CA ASN A 37 -4.04 18.16 -5.72
C ASN A 37 -3.40 16.78 -5.97
N ASP A 38 -3.21 15.97 -4.94
CA ASP A 38 -2.60 14.65 -5.04
C ASP A 38 -3.65 13.54 -5.03
N GLN A 39 -3.37 12.44 -5.73
CA GLN A 39 -4.26 11.28 -5.69
C GLN A 39 -3.95 10.45 -4.44
N LEU A 40 -4.98 10.07 -3.71
CA LEU A 40 -4.85 9.34 -2.45
C LEU A 40 -5.42 7.94 -2.59
N GLU A 41 -4.65 6.96 -2.12
CA GLU A 41 -5.08 5.57 -2.04
C GLU A 41 -4.99 5.10 -0.59
N PHE A 42 -5.99 4.36 -0.13
CA PHE A 42 -6.03 3.84 1.24
C PHE A 42 -5.92 2.34 1.19
N VAL A 43 -4.83 1.82 1.72
CA VAL A 43 -4.69 0.38 1.91
C VAL A 43 -5.57 0.00 3.08
N VAL A 44 -6.50 -0.94 2.98
CA VAL A 44 -7.46 -1.23 4.04
C VAL A 44 -7.77 -2.72 4.12
N PRO A 45 -7.83 -3.33 5.31
CA PRO A 45 -8.36 -4.68 5.45
C PRO A 45 -9.80 -4.78 4.96
N PHE A 46 -10.12 -5.88 4.28
CA PHE A 46 -11.45 -6.14 3.72
C PHE A 46 -12.57 -6.08 4.77
N TYR A 47 -12.32 -6.54 5.99
CA TYR A 47 -13.32 -6.58 7.06
C TYR A 47 -13.72 -5.19 7.58
N TYR A 48 -12.98 -4.12 7.23
CA TYR A 48 -13.37 -2.75 7.57
C TYR A 48 -14.51 -2.20 6.74
N LEU A 49 -14.71 -2.69 5.51
CA LEU A 49 -15.62 -2.05 4.54
C LEU A 49 -17.05 -1.91 5.09
N ASP A 50 -17.55 -2.94 5.76
CA ASP A 50 -18.92 -2.98 6.30
C ASP A 50 -19.02 -2.54 7.76
N MET A 51 -17.91 -2.10 8.38
CA MET A 51 -17.97 -1.62 9.76
C MET A 51 -18.70 -0.28 9.82
N ASN A 52 -19.64 -0.16 10.77
CA ASN A 52 -20.29 1.12 11.06
C ASN A 52 -19.26 2.09 11.66
N VAL A 53 -19.11 3.26 11.03
CA VAL A 53 -18.28 4.37 11.52
C VAL A 53 -19.13 5.50 12.12
N SER A 54 -20.45 5.44 11.92
CA SER A 54 -21.46 6.23 12.64
C SER A 54 -22.78 5.44 12.68
N GLU A 55 -23.81 5.97 13.34
CA GLU A 55 -25.13 5.34 13.40
C GLU A 55 -25.78 5.11 12.02
N ASN A 56 -25.40 5.90 11.00
CA ASN A 56 -26.03 5.88 9.68
C ASN A 56 -25.04 5.69 8.52
N GLN A 57 -23.80 5.30 8.79
CA GLN A 57 -22.78 5.22 7.75
C GLN A 57 -21.75 4.12 8.06
N THR A 58 -21.46 3.31 7.05
CA THR A 58 -20.38 2.33 7.01
C THR A 58 -19.06 2.98 6.57
N PHE A 59 -17.94 2.31 6.85
CA PHE A 59 -16.63 2.76 6.41
C PHE A 59 -16.55 2.94 4.90
N ILE A 60 -17.12 2.01 4.13
CA ILE A 60 -17.08 2.06 2.67
C ILE A 60 -17.85 3.28 2.11
N GLU A 61 -19.02 3.59 2.68
CA GLU A 61 -19.79 4.77 2.30
C GLU A 61 -19.04 6.07 2.61
N LYS A 62 -18.28 6.09 3.71
CA LYS A 62 -17.42 7.22 4.07
C LYS A 62 -16.23 7.40 3.13
N MET A 63 -15.78 6.32 2.51
CA MET A 63 -14.59 6.28 1.67
C MET A 63 -14.83 6.30 0.18
N ASN A 64 -16.08 6.48 -0.23
CA ASN A 64 -16.51 6.40 -1.62
C ASN A 64 -15.76 7.33 -2.59
N ASP A 65 -15.16 8.42 -2.09
CA ASP A 65 -14.39 9.38 -2.89
C ASP A 65 -12.89 9.02 -3.02
N TYR A 66 -12.44 7.94 -2.39
CA TYR A 66 -11.03 7.54 -2.34
C TYR A 66 -10.79 6.20 -3.00
N LYS A 67 -9.59 6.01 -3.54
CA LYS A 67 -9.16 4.71 -4.05
C LYS A 67 -8.80 3.80 -2.89
N LEU A 68 -9.22 2.54 -2.90
CA LEU A 68 -8.90 1.59 -1.84
C LEU A 68 -8.05 0.42 -2.35
N VAL A 69 -6.98 0.08 -1.63
CA VAL A 69 -6.21 -1.16 -1.82
C VAL A 69 -6.63 -2.16 -0.75
N LEU A 70 -7.43 -3.16 -1.12
CA LEU A 70 -8.07 -4.06 -0.18
C LEU A 70 -7.15 -5.22 0.22
N ILE A 71 -6.92 -5.42 1.52
CA ILE A 71 -6.13 -6.54 2.06
C ILE A 71 -7.08 -7.67 2.47
N PRO A 72 -7.08 -8.83 1.78
CA PRO A 72 -7.94 -9.95 2.13
C PRO A 72 -7.45 -10.63 3.43
N PRO A 73 -8.35 -11.12 4.29
CA PRO A 73 -7.99 -11.83 5.53
C PRO A 73 -7.76 -13.33 5.29
N THR A 74 -7.46 -13.73 4.06
CA THR A 74 -7.26 -15.12 3.62
C THR A 74 -6.20 -15.14 2.51
N ASN A 75 -5.61 -16.30 2.27
CA ASN A 75 -4.75 -16.57 1.11
C ASN A 75 -5.38 -17.57 0.12
N ASP A 76 -6.63 -18.02 0.36
CA ASP A 76 -7.40 -18.80 -0.61
C ASP A 76 -7.85 -17.90 -1.76
N VAL A 77 -7.30 -18.12 -2.95
CA VAL A 77 -7.57 -17.31 -4.16
C VAL A 77 -9.05 -17.35 -4.55
N THR A 78 -9.76 -18.45 -4.31
CA THR A 78 -11.19 -18.59 -4.63
C THR A 78 -12.05 -17.70 -3.72
N ASP A 79 -11.68 -17.61 -2.44
CA ASP A 79 -12.39 -16.74 -1.51
C ASP A 79 -12.06 -15.27 -1.78
N ILE A 80 -10.80 -14.95 -2.10
CA ILE A 80 -10.40 -13.59 -2.51
C ILE A 80 -11.19 -13.15 -3.75
N GLU A 81 -11.34 -14.03 -4.74
CA GLU A 81 -12.12 -13.76 -5.95
C GLU A 81 -13.55 -13.35 -5.61
N LYS A 82 -14.28 -14.18 -4.84
CA LYS A 82 -15.66 -13.87 -4.44
C LYS A 82 -15.76 -12.53 -3.71
N MET A 83 -14.83 -12.28 -2.78
CA MET A 83 -14.80 -11.03 -2.02
C MET A 83 -14.55 -9.82 -2.93
N MET A 84 -13.61 -9.92 -3.88
CA MET A 84 -13.32 -8.83 -4.81
C MET A 84 -14.46 -8.60 -5.81
N GLU A 85 -15.02 -9.66 -6.41
CA GLU A 85 -16.11 -9.56 -7.40
C GLU A 85 -17.37 -8.93 -6.80
N GLU A 86 -17.74 -9.31 -5.57
CA GLU A 86 -18.86 -8.70 -4.85
C GLU A 86 -18.67 -7.18 -4.76
N ARG A 87 -17.48 -6.72 -4.38
CA ARG A 87 -17.18 -5.29 -4.20
C ARG A 87 -17.05 -4.55 -5.52
N LEU A 88 -16.40 -5.13 -6.51
CA LEU A 88 -16.22 -4.51 -7.82
C LEU A 88 -17.55 -4.35 -8.56
N THR A 89 -18.50 -5.27 -8.35
CA THR A 89 -19.85 -5.21 -8.94
C THR A 89 -20.75 -4.18 -8.25
N THR A 90 -20.65 -4.07 -6.91
CA THR A 90 -21.57 -3.25 -6.11
C THR A 90 -21.10 -1.81 -5.93
N LEU A 91 -19.78 -1.57 -5.99
CA LEU A 91 -19.18 -0.26 -5.77
C LEU A 91 -18.71 0.34 -7.09
N GLN A 92 -18.78 1.67 -7.21
CA GLN A 92 -18.25 2.40 -8.37
C GLN A 92 -16.85 2.98 -8.12
N GLN A 93 -16.41 3.02 -6.85
CA GLN A 93 -15.10 3.55 -6.49
C GLN A 93 -13.94 2.67 -7.01
N PRO A 94 -12.76 3.27 -7.25
CA PRO A 94 -11.54 2.53 -7.58
C PRO A 94 -11.09 1.55 -6.49
N LEU A 95 -10.85 0.31 -6.86
CA LEU A 95 -10.35 -0.76 -6.00
C LEU A 95 -9.10 -1.43 -6.57
N SER A 96 -8.17 -1.78 -5.70
CA SER A 96 -6.99 -2.61 -5.98
C SER A 96 -6.92 -3.74 -4.98
N LEU A 97 -6.25 -4.85 -5.33
CA LEU A 97 -6.04 -5.98 -4.42
C LEU A 97 -4.65 -5.87 -3.78
N GLY A 98 -4.58 -5.80 -2.45
CA GLY A 98 -3.34 -5.76 -1.69
C GLY A 98 -2.88 -7.16 -1.26
N ILE A 99 -1.64 -7.53 -1.56
CA ILE A 99 -1.08 -8.86 -1.27
C ILE A 99 0.27 -8.83 -0.57
N GLN A 100 0.53 -9.84 0.26
CA GLN A 100 1.76 -10.00 1.04
C GLN A 100 2.34 -11.38 0.86
N PHE A 101 3.67 -11.50 0.97
CA PHE A 101 4.40 -12.77 0.85
C PHE A 101 5.12 -13.17 2.15
N HIS A 102 4.56 -12.79 3.30
CA HIS A 102 5.03 -13.31 4.59
C HIS A 102 4.47 -14.71 4.86
N GLN A 103 5.21 -15.50 5.65
CA GLN A 103 4.74 -16.79 6.16
C GLN A 103 3.84 -16.57 7.39
N TYR A 104 2.56 -16.29 7.17
CA TYR A 104 1.54 -16.38 8.21
C TYR A 104 0.49 -17.41 7.82
N THR A 105 -0.01 -18.17 8.79
CA THR A 105 -0.82 -19.38 8.59
C THR A 105 -2.15 -19.13 7.89
N ASN A 106 -2.71 -17.91 7.96
CA ASN A 106 -4.05 -17.59 7.43
C ASN A 106 -4.07 -16.32 6.55
N PHE A 107 -2.93 -15.70 6.29
CA PHE A 107 -2.85 -14.43 5.59
C PHE A 107 -1.51 -14.31 4.88
N GLY A 108 -1.53 -13.99 3.59
CA GLY A 108 -0.32 -13.89 2.77
C GLY A 108 0.11 -15.19 2.09
N PHE A 109 0.98 -15.03 1.10
CA PHE A 109 1.38 -16.02 0.11
C PHE A 109 2.82 -16.53 0.33
N GLY A 110 3.39 -16.38 1.54
CA GLY A 110 4.79 -16.73 1.81
C GLY A 110 5.12 -18.23 1.80
N SER A 111 4.11 -19.09 1.70
CA SER A 111 4.24 -20.55 1.54
C SER A 111 3.58 -21.07 0.26
N SER A 112 3.26 -20.17 -0.68
CA SER A 112 2.54 -20.51 -1.89
C SER A 112 3.39 -21.31 -2.87
N THR A 113 2.73 -22.23 -3.57
CA THR A 113 3.29 -23.06 -4.65
C THR A 113 3.16 -22.36 -6.01
N GLN A 114 3.75 -22.92 -7.06
CA GLN A 114 3.57 -22.42 -8.44
C GLN A 114 2.08 -22.38 -8.84
N ASP A 115 1.27 -23.34 -8.41
CA ASP A 115 -0.16 -23.39 -8.73
C ASP A 115 -0.91 -22.23 -8.06
N ASP A 116 -0.62 -21.95 -6.79
CA ASP A 116 -1.20 -20.81 -6.06
C ASP A 116 -0.86 -19.47 -6.74
N ILE A 117 0.39 -19.30 -7.15
CA ILE A 117 0.83 -18.09 -7.86
C ILE A 117 0.17 -17.98 -9.23
N THR A 118 0.01 -19.09 -9.94
CA THR A 118 -0.67 -19.13 -11.24
C THR A 118 -2.14 -18.72 -11.09
N HIS A 119 -2.85 -19.25 -10.09
CA HIS A 119 -4.22 -18.85 -9.80
C HIS A 119 -4.33 -17.36 -9.42
N LEU A 120 -3.37 -16.83 -8.66
CA LEU A 120 -3.33 -15.40 -8.33
C LEU A 120 -3.13 -14.52 -9.58
N MET A 121 -2.27 -14.94 -10.51
CA MET A 121 -2.08 -14.26 -11.80
C MET A 121 -3.35 -14.30 -12.66
N GLU A 122 -4.03 -15.44 -12.72
CA GLU A 122 -5.29 -15.58 -13.44
C GLU A 122 -6.40 -14.73 -12.81
N LEU A 123 -6.44 -14.63 -11.49
CA LEU A 123 -7.37 -13.75 -10.77
C LEU A 123 -7.16 -12.29 -11.20
N ASP A 124 -5.92 -11.77 -11.23
CA ASP A 124 -5.67 -10.39 -11.67
C ASP A 124 -6.28 -10.11 -13.05
N ASN A 125 -5.98 -11.02 -13.99
CA ASN A 125 -6.41 -10.91 -15.37
C ASN A 125 -7.93 -10.95 -15.48
N ARG A 126 -8.59 -11.78 -14.65
CA ARG A 126 -10.05 -11.77 -14.56
C ARG A 126 -10.52 -10.44 -14.03
N LEU A 127 -10.07 -9.98 -12.87
CA LEU A 127 -10.57 -8.75 -12.24
C LEU A 127 -10.40 -7.49 -13.12
N HIS A 128 -9.42 -7.46 -14.03
CA HIS A 128 -9.26 -6.37 -14.99
C HIS A 128 -10.43 -6.15 -15.96
N HIS A 129 -11.42 -7.05 -16.03
CA HIS A 129 -12.65 -6.77 -16.78
C HIS A 129 -13.55 -5.72 -16.08
N TYR A 130 -13.40 -5.51 -14.77
CA TYR A 130 -14.10 -4.48 -14.03
C TYR A 130 -13.40 -3.13 -14.22
N SER A 131 -14.13 -2.12 -14.70
CA SER A 131 -13.57 -0.79 -14.99
C SER A 131 -13.03 -0.03 -13.77
N ASN A 132 -13.48 -0.43 -12.57
CA ASN A 132 -13.04 0.14 -11.30
C ASN A 132 -11.92 -0.67 -10.63
N TYR A 133 -11.39 -1.72 -11.27
CA TYR A 133 -10.23 -2.46 -10.76
C TYR A 133 -8.91 -1.90 -11.33
N TYR A 134 -7.94 -1.62 -10.47
CA TYR A 134 -6.67 -0.98 -10.83
C TYR A 134 -5.45 -1.91 -10.77
N GLY A 135 -5.64 -3.17 -10.36
CA GLY A 135 -4.60 -4.20 -10.32
C GLY A 135 -4.17 -4.61 -8.92
N MET A 136 -3.21 -5.51 -8.86
CA MET A 136 -2.62 -6.01 -7.62
C MET A 136 -1.47 -5.14 -7.11
N THR A 137 -1.44 -4.91 -5.81
CA THR A 137 -0.40 -4.13 -5.14
C THR A 137 0.32 -4.97 -4.10
N LEU A 138 1.64 -5.06 -4.21
CA LEU A 138 2.47 -5.78 -3.25
C LEU A 138 2.77 -4.90 -2.04
N LEU A 139 2.47 -5.39 -0.84
CA LEU A 139 2.56 -4.58 0.37
C LEU A 139 3.93 -4.62 1.09
N ASP A 140 4.84 -5.53 0.70
CA ASP A 140 6.21 -5.60 1.21
C ASP A 140 7.16 -6.19 0.14
N LEU A 141 7.98 -5.32 -0.46
CA LEU A 141 8.97 -5.68 -1.48
C LEU A 141 10.08 -6.61 -0.95
N ASN A 142 10.54 -6.39 0.28
CA ASN A 142 11.65 -7.16 0.83
C ASN A 142 11.23 -8.60 1.17
N ALA A 143 10.01 -8.75 1.70
CA ALA A 143 9.41 -10.06 1.94
C ALA A 143 9.21 -10.82 0.62
N PHE A 144 8.73 -10.15 -0.43
CA PHE A 144 8.60 -10.76 -1.75
C PHE A 144 9.93 -11.16 -2.37
N GLN A 145 10.96 -10.31 -2.28
CA GLN A 145 12.30 -10.67 -2.74
C GLN A 145 12.83 -11.92 -2.04
N THR A 146 12.68 -11.99 -0.71
CA THR A 146 13.04 -13.17 0.08
C THR A 146 12.26 -14.41 -0.38
N PHE A 147 10.96 -14.26 -0.65
CA PHE A 147 10.13 -15.34 -1.17
C PHE A 147 10.62 -15.86 -2.53
N VAL A 148 10.94 -14.96 -3.48
CA VAL A 148 11.49 -15.33 -4.79
C VAL A 148 12.80 -16.09 -4.64
N ASP A 149 13.73 -15.56 -3.84
CA ASP A 149 15.07 -16.15 -3.66
C ASP A 149 15.02 -17.55 -3.02
N THR A 150 14.02 -17.80 -2.16
CA THR A 150 13.87 -19.08 -1.43
C THR A 150 13.00 -20.10 -2.13
N ASN A 151 12.29 -19.73 -3.20
CA ASN A 151 11.39 -20.61 -3.96
C ASN A 151 11.78 -20.68 -5.45
N PRO A 152 12.97 -21.19 -5.79
CA PRO A 152 13.50 -21.18 -7.16
C PRO A 152 12.70 -22.04 -8.15
N THR A 153 11.78 -22.87 -7.66
CA THR A 153 10.87 -23.69 -8.49
C THR A 153 9.70 -22.89 -9.06
N ILE A 154 9.40 -21.72 -8.49
CA ILE A 154 8.37 -20.82 -9.02
C ILE A 154 9.02 -19.96 -10.11
N THR A 155 8.47 -20.02 -11.31
CA THR A 155 9.09 -19.45 -12.52
C THR A 155 8.39 -18.21 -13.03
N SER A 156 7.19 -17.91 -12.53
CA SER A 156 6.38 -16.76 -12.93
C SER A 156 5.68 -16.15 -11.73
N TYR A 157 5.49 -14.83 -11.78
CA TYR A 157 4.83 -14.05 -10.73
C TYR A 157 3.90 -13.00 -11.36
N PRO A 158 2.91 -12.47 -10.62
CA PRO A 158 2.07 -11.37 -11.09
C PRO A 158 2.88 -10.12 -11.44
N LEU A 159 2.38 -9.35 -12.40
CA LEU A 159 2.81 -7.97 -12.59
C LEU A 159 2.01 -7.10 -11.62
N PHE A 160 2.69 -6.43 -10.71
CA PHE A 160 2.03 -5.59 -9.72
C PHE A 160 1.81 -4.18 -10.28
N HIS A 161 0.63 -3.63 -10.01
CA HIS A 161 0.31 -2.22 -10.17
C HIS A 161 1.36 -1.34 -9.47
N SER A 162 1.65 -1.65 -8.19
CA SER A 162 2.72 -1.03 -7.42
C SER A 162 3.32 -1.99 -6.40
N MET A 163 4.55 -1.72 -5.95
CA MET A 163 5.21 -2.49 -4.89
C MET A 163 5.71 -1.56 -3.80
N TYR A 164 5.50 -1.93 -2.55
CA TYR A 164 5.81 -1.06 -1.42
C TYR A 164 7.20 -1.33 -0.87
N TYR A 165 7.96 -0.26 -0.66
CA TYR A 165 9.33 -0.34 -0.20
C TYR A 165 9.59 0.55 1.00
N ASN A 166 9.98 -0.07 2.11
CA ASN A 166 10.47 0.61 3.29
C ASN A 166 11.99 0.72 3.26
N TYR A 167 12.49 1.93 2.98
CA TYR A 167 13.92 2.22 2.89
C TYR A 167 14.56 2.65 4.21
N PHE A 168 13.78 2.96 5.26
CA PHE A 168 14.33 3.38 6.56
C PHE A 168 15.17 2.28 7.21
N ASN A 169 14.82 1.02 6.96
CA ASN A 169 15.49 -0.14 7.54
C ASN A 169 16.81 -0.50 6.83
N GLY A 170 17.24 0.23 5.80
CA GLY A 170 18.40 -0.24 5.02
C GLY A 170 18.84 0.64 3.86
N PHE A 171 18.91 1.98 4.02
CA PHE A 171 19.50 2.83 3.00
C PHE A 171 21.03 2.61 2.90
N ASP A 172 21.40 1.57 2.16
CA ASP A 172 22.74 1.37 1.60
C ASP A 172 22.61 1.49 0.07
N LYS A 173 23.31 2.44 -0.54
CA LYS A 173 23.11 2.81 -1.96
C LYS A 173 23.20 1.61 -2.93
N PRO A 174 24.18 0.70 -2.82
CA PRO A 174 24.25 -0.50 -3.65
C PRO A 174 23.10 -1.48 -3.41
N LEU A 175 22.53 -1.52 -2.20
CA LEU A 175 21.36 -2.34 -1.88
C LEU A 175 20.11 -1.74 -2.55
N PHE A 176 19.94 -0.42 -2.49
CA PHE A 176 18.82 0.27 -3.10
C PHE A 176 18.76 0.10 -4.63
N ASP A 177 19.89 0.26 -5.34
CA ASP A 177 19.94 0.05 -6.80
C ASP A 177 19.56 -1.40 -7.18
N LYS A 178 19.98 -2.39 -6.39
CA LYS A 178 19.59 -3.80 -6.59
C LYS A 178 18.10 -4.00 -6.34
N THR A 179 17.55 -3.41 -5.29
CA THR A 179 16.13 -3.50 -4.97
C THR A 179 15.26 -2.84 -6.03
N ILE A 180 15.67 -1.70 -6.60
CA ILE A 180 14.99 -1.09 -7.75
C ILE A 180 15.02 -2.02 -8.97
N LEU A 181 16.18 -2.58 -9.29
CA LEU A 181 16.31 -3.47 -10.46
C LEU A 181 15.43 -4.72 -10.30
N PHE A 182 15.35 -5.26 -9.09
CA PHE A 182 14.44 -6.35 -8.75
C PHE A 182 12.97 -5.92 -8.86
N ALA A 183 12.57 -4.76 -8.30
CA ALA A 183 11.19 -4.28 -8.41
C ALA A 183 10.77 -4.09 -9.88
N LYS A 184 11.68 -3.57 -10.71
CA LYS A 184 11.43 -3.28 -12.13
C LYS A 184 11.05 -4.52 -12.95
N THR A 185 11.39 -5.73 -12.51
CA THR A 185 10.97 -6.96 -13.21
C THR A 185 9.49 -7.27 -13.01
N TYR A 186 8.84 -6.69 -12.00
CA TYR A 186 7.45 -7.00 -11.63
C TYR A 186 6.53 -5.78 -11.62
N THR A 187 7.06 -4.55 -11.61
CA THR A 187 6.24 -3.33 -11.64
C THR A 187 6.96 -2.18 -12.33
N SER A 188 6.17 -1.16 -12.73
CA SER A 188 6.69 0.14 -13.15
C SER A 188 6.57 1.21 -12.06
N ILE A 189 5.97 0.90 -10.91
CA ILE A 189 5.68 1.86 -9.84
C ILE A 189 6.20 1.34 -8.49
N LEU A 190 7.06 2.13 -7.86
CA LEU A 190 7.56 1.87 -6.50
C LEU A 190 6.88 2.81 -5.49
N SER A 191 6.14 2.27 -4.53
CA SER A 191 5.55 3.06 -3.45
C SER A 191 6.55 3.17 -2.30
N LEU A 192 7.07 4.36 -2.09
CA LEU A 192 8.14 4.64 -1.14
C LEU A 192 7.58 5.02 0.21
N ASP A 193 7.89 4.22 1.22
CA ASP A 193 7.45 4.46 2.59
C ASP A 193 8.09 5.73 3.15
N ILE A 194 7.29 6.77 3.39
CA ILE A 194 7.74 8.01 4.01
C ILE A 194 7.34 8.06 5.49
N SER A 195 7.02 6.93 6.12
CA SER A 195 6.47 6.82 7.49
C SER A 195 7.30 7.36 8.64
N ASP A 196 8.58 7.58 8.43
CA ASP A 196 9.47 8.10 9.43
C ASP A 196 9.98 9.50 9.05
N ILE A 197 9.04 10.39 8.73
CA ILE A 197 9.28 11.79 8.31
C ILE A 197 10.06 12.66 9.32
N ASP A 198 10.19 12.23 10.57
CA ASP A 198 10.98 12.93 11.60
C ASP A 198 12.36 12.29 11.82
N THR A 199 12.79 11.42 10.90
CA THR A 199 14.16 10.90 10.89
C THR A 199 15.13 11.94 10.34
N SER A 200 16.40 11.80 10.72
CA SER A 200 17.51 12.56 10.12
C SER A 200 17.49 12.51 8.58
N PHE A 201 16.99 11.40 8.02
CA PHE A 201 16.88 11.19 6.59
C PHE A 201 16.02 12.27 5.89
N PHE A 202 14.86 12.60 6.45
CA PHE A 202 13.98 13.64 5.90
C PHE A 202 14.41 15.05 6.24
N THR A 203 15.13 15.23 7.35
CA THR A 203 15.77 16.53 7.64
C THR A 203 16.81 16.90 6.58
N GLU A 204 17.37 15.91 5.87
CA GLU A 204 18.27 16.07 4.73
C GLU A 204 17.53 15.86 3.40
N CYS A 205 16.59 16.75 3.06
CA CYS A 205 15.72 16.63 1.88
C CYS A 205 16.42 16.22 0.58
N ASP A 206 17.67 16.66 0.37
CA ASP A 206 18.46 16.33 -0.82
C ASP A 206 18.74 14.82 -0.97
N MET A 207 18.87 14.10 0.15
CA MET A 207 19.05 12.65 0.15
C MET A 207 17.78 11.92 -0.31
N PHE A 208 16.61 12.35 0.17
CA PHE A 208 15.34 11.81 -0.30
C PHE A 208 15.08 12.13 -1.78
N LEU A 209 15.36 13.36 -2.23
CA LEU A 209 15.25 13.71 -3.65
C LEU A 209 16.21 12.88 -4.52
N THR A 210 17.41 12.59 -4.04
CA THR A 210 18.35 11.70 -4.74
C THR A 210 17.76 10.29 -4.92
N LEU A 211 17.06 9.78 -3.91
CA LEU A 211 16.37 8.50 -3.97
C LEU A 211 15.27 8.51 -5.05
N LEU A 212 14.43 9.55 -5.07
CA LEU A 212 13.38 9.72 -6.09
C LEU A 212 13.96 9.79 -7.51
N GLU A 213 15.02 10.57 -7.68
CA GLU A 213 15.74 10.66 -8.96
C GLU A 213 16.31 9.31 -9.39
N GLN A 214 16.84 8.50 -8.46
CA GLN A 214 17.35 7.16 -8.76
C GLN A 214 16.23 6.22 -9.26
N VAL A 215 15.05 6.25 -8.63
CA VAL A 215 13.88 5.47 -9.10
C VAL A 215 13.53 5.87 -10.53
N GLN A 216 13.42 7.17 -10.81
CA GLN A 216 13.09 7.70 -12.13
C GLN A 216 14.17 7.40 -13.18
N ARG A 217 15.46 7.54 -12.84
CA ARG A 217 16.58 7.20 -13.75
C ARG A 217 16.61 5.73 -14.14
N ASN A 218 16.09 4.86 -13.30
CA ASN A 218 15.90 3.44 -13.61
C ASN A 218 14.63 3.17 -14.44
N GLY A 219 13.88 4.21 -14.82
CA GLY A 219 12.67 4.11 -15.64
C GLY A 219 11.44 3.63 -14.88
N MET A 220 11.44 3.78 -13.55
CA MET A 220 10.28 3.51 -12.70
C MET A 220 9.63 4.82 -12.25
N ASN A 221 8.31 4.81 -12.09
CA ASN A 221 7.58 5.84 -11.39
C ASN A 221 7.61 5.56 -9.88
N TYR A 222 7.31 6.59 -9.08
CA TYR A 222 7.11 6.41 -7.65
C TYR A 222 5.77 6.99 -7.19
N THR A 223 5.33 6.46 -6.06
CA THR A 223 4.25 7.00 -5.24
C THR A 223 4.78 7.08 -3.81
N LEU A 224 4.17 7.91 -2.97
CA LEU A 224 4.58 8.02 -1.58
C LEU A 224 3.65 7.19 -0.72
N LEU A 225 4.16 6.63 0.37
CA LEU A 225 3.40 5.76 1.25
C LEU A 225 3.49 6.29 2.69
N LEU A 226 2.32 6.49 3.30
CA LEU A 226 2.08 6.94 4.67
C LEU A 226 1.57 5.75 5.52
N ASN A 227 2.43 5.09 6.27
CA ASN A 227 2.13 4.02 7.24
C ASN A 227 2.03 4.60 8.67
N ARG A 228 0.87 4.39 9.32
CA ARG A 228 0.32 5.35 10.29
C ARG A 228 0.62 5.10 11.78
N SER A 229 1.46 4.13 12.15
CA SER A 229 1.66 3.77 13.57
C SER A 229 2.20 4.90 14.45
N VAL A 230 3.19 5.65 13.96
CA VAL A 230 3.90 6.63 14.81
C VAL A 230 3.20 8.00 14.81
N TRP A 231 2.52 8.35 13.73
CA TRP A 231 1.98 9.70 13.53
C TRP A 231 0.62 9.96 14.11
N LEU A 232 -0.21 8.93 14.29
CA LEU A 232 -1.50 9.09 14.97
C LEU A 232 -1.30 9.66 16.38
N ASN A 233 -0.14 9.42 16.99
CA ASN A 233 0.25 9.98 18.29
C ASN A 233 0.97 11.34 18.21
N GLN A 234 1.37 11.81 17.03
CA GLN A 234 2.16 13.03 16.83
C GLN A 234 1.65 13.86 15.65
N TRP A 235 0.35 14.20 15.66
CA TRP A 235 -0.33 14.88 14.56
C TRP A 235 0.36 16.15 14.04
N LEU A 236 1.11 16.87 14.88
CA LEU A 236 1.87 18.08 14.49
C LEU A 236 3.06 17.79 13.56
N VAL A 237 3.57 16.56 13.52
CA VAL A 237 4.66 16.14 12.63
C VAL A 237 4.18 16.16 11.18
N PHE A 238 2.90 15.83 10.95
CA PHE A 238 2.31 15.81 9.62
C PHE A 238 2.33 17.21 8.98
N PRO A 239 1.68 18.27 9.52
CA PRO A 239 1.82 19.63 8.97
C PRO A 239 3.28 20.09 8.85
N ARG A 240 4.14 19.75 9.81
CA ARG A 240 5.57 20.16 9.77
C ARG A 240 6.31 19.58 8.57
N PHE A 241 6.05 18.34 8.19
CA PHE A 241 6.62 17.72 7.01
C PHE A 241 6.17 18.40 5.71
N PHE A 242 4.89 18.76 5.60
CA PHE A 242 4.36 19.49 4.44
C PHE A 242 4.82 20.97 4.42
N ILE A 243 4.99 21.60 5.58
CA ILE A 243 5.42 23.00 5.72
C ILE A 243 6.94 23.14 5.53
N ARG A 244 7.75 22.13 5.91
CA ARG A 244 9.21 22.08 5.73
C ARG A 244 9.59 21.36 4.42
N SER A 245 9.20 21.95 3.30
CA SER A 245 9.93 22.05 2.02
C SER A 245 10.49 20.82 1.27
N CYS A 246 10.36 19.57 1.74
CA CYS A 246 10.82 18.42 0.94
C CYS A 246 9.85 18.12 -0.22
N LEU A 247 8.56 18.04 0.08
CA LEU A 247 7.51 17.71 -0.89
C LEU A 247 7.34 18.75 -2.00
N SER A 248 7.48 20.03 -1.70
CA SER A 248 7.42 21.10 -2.71
C SER A 248 8.55 21.04 -3.74
N ARG A 249 9.58 20.22 -3.47
CA ARG A 249 10.73 19.99 -4.37
C ARG A 249 10.62 18.67 -5.13
N ILE A 250 9.60 17.87 -4.85
CA ILE A 250 9.34 16.64 -5.58
C ILE A 250 8.73 17.03 -6.93
N PRO A 251 9.32 16.59 -8.05
CA PRO A 251 8.84 16.92 -9.39
C PRO A 251 7.49 16.26 -9.74
#